data_AF-A0A7S0IZA6-F1
#
_entry.id   AF-A0A7S0IZA6-F1
#
_cell.length_a   1.000
_cell.length_b   1.000
_cell.length_c   1.000
_cell.angle_alpha   90.00
_cell.angle_beta   90.00
_cell.angle_gamma   90.00
#
_symmetry.space_group_name_H-M   'P 1'
#
loop_
_entity.id
_entity.type
_entity.pdbx_description
1 polymer ?
#
loop_
_entity_poly.entity_id
_entity_poly.type
_entity_poly.pdbx_seq_one_letter_code
_entity_poly.pdbx_strand_id
1 'polypeptide(L)'
;IGASYADFQPASALLGTSLSYGATVTKDGPPLLSELRLWPGVAPSELPGAIGAEYEYCLTHGVPLPECKDYGFGNVTAPSLIPFVVEAADSAVIIAPGGGYKFLAFAREGTDIAAWLNSIGVSAFVLKYRTPARSWLPF
;
A
#
# COMPACT_ATOMS: atom_id res chain seq x y z
N ILE A 1 -15.62 26.33 -57.79
CA ILE A 1 -16.43 26.00 -56.59
C ILE A 1 -15.53 25.30 -55.57
N GLY A 2 -15.22 25.97 -54.46
CA GLY A 2 -14.60 25.38 -53.26
C GLY A 2 -13.09 25.15 -53.27
N ALA A 3 -12.31 26.16 -52.87
CA ALA A 3 -10.98 25.98 -52.28
C ALA A 3 -11.10 25.97 -50.75
N SER A 4 -10.30 25.15 -50.07
CA SER A 4 -9.47 25.55 -48.89
C SER A 4 -8.91 24.30 -48.19
N TYR A 5 -7.59 24.17 -48.21
CA TYR A 5 -6.84 23.47 -47.17
C TYR A 5 -7.02 24.25 -45.86
N ALA A 6 -7.28 23.54 -44.76
CA ALA A 6 -7.11 24.05 -43.42
C ALA A 6 -6.56 22.92 -42.54
N ASP A 7 -5.44 23.26 -41.93
CA ASP A 7 -4.73 22.64 -40.81
C ASP A 7 -5.59 21.89 -39.79
N PHE A 8 -5.03 20.87 -39.14
CA PHE A 8 -4.88 20.79 -37.68
C PHE A 8 -4.22 19.45 -37.27
N GLN A 9 -2.99 19.52 -36.76
CA GLN A 9 -2.40 18.49 -35.91
C GLN A 9 -3.21 18.37 -34.60
N PRO A 10 -3.47 17.16 -34.07
CA PRO A 10 -3.68 17.00 -32.65
C PRO A 10 -2.34 16.76 -31.95
N ALA A 11 -2.05 17.65 -31.01
CA ALA A 11 -0.92 17.65 -30.12
C ALA A 11 -0.90 16.41 -29.20
N SER A 12 0.32 16.06 -28.78
CA SER A 12 0.61 15.16 -27.68
C SER A 12 -0.15 15.57 -26.41
N ALA A 13 -0.90 14.64 -25.83
CA ALA A 13 -1.43 14.79 -24.48
C ALA A 13 -1.00 13.55 -23.67
N LEU A 14 0.12 13.70 -22.96
CA LEU A 14 0.46 12.86 -21.81
C LEU A 14 -0.64 13.08 -20.76
N LEU A 15 -1.53 12.10 -20.58
CA LEU A 15 -2.46 12.09 -19.46
C LEU A 15 -1.67 11.71 -18.19
N GLY A 16 -0.97 12.70 -17.63
CA GLY A 16 -0.50 12.65 -16.25
C GLY A 16 -1.69 12.87 -15.33
N THR A 17 -2.28 11.80 -14.81
CA THR A 17 -3.20 11.90 -13.70
C THR A 17 -2.40 12.15 -12.43
N SER A 18 -2.27 13.41 -12.04
CA SER A 18 -1.77 13.76 -10.70
C SER A 18 -2.79 13.27 -9.67
N LEU A 19 -2.44 12.24 -8.90
CA LEU A 19 -3.18 11.87 -7.71
C LEU A 19 -2.93 12.96 -6.66
N SER A 20 -3.92 13.79 -6.40
CA SER A 20 -3.88 14.80 -5.34
C SER A 20 -3.71 14.11 -3.99
N TYR A 21 -2.57 14.37 -3.33
CA TYR A 21 -2.29 13.95 -1.96
C TYR A 21 -3.08 14.86 -1.01
N GLY A 22 -4.16 14.35 -0.43
CA GLY A 22 -4.90 15.06 0.60
C GLY A 22 -4.18 14.92 1.94
N ALA A 23 -3.30 15.86 2.29
CA ALA A 23 -2.83 16.01 3.67
C ALA A 23 -3.82 16.91 4.43
N THR A 24 -4.61 16.35 5.33
CA THR A 24 -5.36 17.15 6.30
C THR A 24 -4.39 17.64 7.37
N VAL A 25 -4.13 18.95 7.38
CA VAL A 25 -3.32 19.64 8.38
C VAL A 25 -4.18 19.85 9.63
N THR A 26 -3.95 19.07 10.69
CA THR A 26 -4.37 19.44 12.04
C THR A 26 -3.26 20.25 12.69
N LYS A 27 -3.65 21.26 13.48
CA LYS A 27 -2.81 22.37 13.94
C LYS A 27 -1.71 21.98 14.95
N ASP A 28 -1.61 20.72 15.36
CA ASP A 28 -0.59 20.22 16.28
C ASP A 28 0.06 18.95 15.70
N GLY A 29 1.36 19.05 15.40
CA GLY A 29 2.20 17.93 14.92
C GLY A 29 2.28 17.79 13.39
N PRO A 30 3.40 17.26 12.85
CA PRO A 30 3.49 16.91 11.43
C PRO A 30 2.38 15.91 11.09
N PRO A 31 1.77 15.98 9.89
CA PRO A 31 0.69 15.07 9.52
C PRO A 31 1.20 13.63 9.62
N LEU A 32 0.54 12.82 10.46
CA LEU A 32 0.79 11.39 10.52
C LEU A 32 0.51 10.84 9.11
N LEU A 33 1.57 10.44 8.40
CA LEU A 33 1.44 9.68 7.17
C LEU A 33 0.63 8.43 7.52
N SER A 34 -0.63 8.36 7.09
CA SER A 34 -1.50 7.20 7.35
C SER A 34 -0.90 5.90 6.80
N GLU A 35 -0.11 6.01 5.73
CA GLU A 35 0.66 4.93 5.13
C GLU A 35 1.84 5.54 4.35
N LEU A 36 3.08 5.22 4.71
CA LEU A 36 4.28 5.68 4.03
C LEU A 36 4.56 4.75 2.84
N ARG A 37 4.38 5.27 1.61
CA ARG A 37 4.76 4.54 0.39
C ARG A 37 6.28 4.40 0.32
N LEU A 38 6.76 3.17 0.07
CA LEU A 38 8.20 2.91 -0.01
C LEU A 38 8.82 3.47 -1.29
N TRP A 39 8.02 3.64 -2.35
CA TRP A 39 8.42 4.28 -3.59
C TRP A 39 7.46 5.40 -3.97
N PRO A 40 7.96 6.52 -4.53
CA PRO A 40 7.12 7.64 -4.96
C PRO A 40 6.28 7.31 -6.20
N GLY A 41 6.62 6.25 -6.93
CA GLY A 41 5.92 5.80 -8.13
C GLY A 41 5.82 4.28 -8.20
N VAL A 42 5.91 3.74 -9.41
CA VAL A 42 5.92 2.29 -9.63
C VAL A 42 7.14 1.67 -8.94
N ALA A 43 6.94 0.60 -8.17
CA ALA A 43 8.02 -0.09 -7.48
C ALA A 43 9.03 -0.68 -8.49
N PRO A 44 10.32 -0.77 -8.15
CA PRO A 44 11.33 -1.33 -9.03
C PRO A 44 10.96 -2.73 -9.53
N SER A 45 11.13 -2.91 -10.84
CA SER A 45 10.83 -4.15 -11.56
C SER A 45 9.36 -4.61 -11.48
N GLU A 46 8.47 -3.72 -11.05
CA GLU A 46 7.03 -3.94 -11.18
C GLU A 46 6.60 -3.70 -12.62
N LEU A 47 5.70 -4.56 -13.11
CA LEU A 47 5.05 -4.39 -14.41
C LEU A 47 3.61 -3.92 -14.16
N PRO A 48 3.29 -2.63 -14.38
CA PRO A 48 1.94 -2.11 -14.13
C PRO A 48 0.87 -2.91 -14.88
N GLY A 49 -0.15 -3.37 -14.15
CA GLY A 49 -1.25 -4.17 -14.71
C GLY A 49 -0.95 -5.65 -14.93
N ALA A 50 0.27 -6.13 -14.68
CA ALA A 50 0.60 -7.56 -14.78
C ALA A 50 -0.03 -8.39 -13.65
N ILE A 51 -0.28 -7.77 -12.50
CA ILE A 51 -1.11 -8.31 -11.41
C ILE A 51 -2.43 -7.53 -11.39
N GLY A 52 -3.52 -8.21 -11.02
CA GLY A 52 -4.83 -7.58 -10.82
C GLY A 52 -4.84 -6.54 -9.69
N ALA A 53 -6.00 -5.92 -9.46
CA ALA A 53 -6.17 -4.96 -8.38
C ALA A 53 -5.86 -5.58 -7.01
N GLU A 54 -5.28 -4.77 -6.11
CA GLU A 54 -5.15 -5.10 -4.69
C GLU A 54 -6.54 -5.38 -4.13
N TYR A 55 -6.66 -6.43 -3.31
CA TYR A 55 -7.91 -6.79 -2.68
C TYR A 55 -7.71 -7.19 -1.23
N GLU A 56 -8.71 -6.92 -0.42
CA GLU A 56 -8.83 -7.39 0.95
C GLU A 56 -9.66 -8.68 0.98
N TYR A 57 -9.34 -9.59 1.89
CA TYR A 57 -10.10 -10.83 2.08
C TYR A 57 -10.01 -11.32 3.53
N CYS A 58 -10.99 -12.11 3.94
CA CYS A 58 -11.00 -12.72 5.27
C CYS A 58 -10.22 -14.05 5.26
N LEU A 59 -9.32 -14.23 6.24
CA LEU A 59 -8.59 -15.48 6.44
C LEU A 59 -9.41 -16.49 7.24
N THR A 60 -10.43 -16.04 7.98
CA THR A 60 -11.36 -16.92 8.68
C THR A 60 -12.41 -17.47 7.71
N HIS A 61 -12.40 -18.79 7.51
CA HIS A 61 -13.35 -19.45 6.61
C HIS A 61 -14.80 -19.17 7.00
N GLY A 62 -15.63 -18.81 6.01
CA GLY A 62 -17.06 -18.59 6.19
C GLY A 62 -17.45 -17.27 6.85
N VAL A 63 -16.47 -16.41 7.20
CA VAL A 63 -16.75 -15.10 7.78
C VAL A 63 -16.72 -14.03 6.68
N PRO A 64 -17.80 -13.23 6.53
CA PRO A 64 -17.81 -12.14 5.57
C PRO A 64 -16.85 -11.02 6.01
N LEU A 65 -16.25 -10.31 5.05
CA LEU A 65 -15.27 -9.25 5.30
C LEU A 65 -15.69 -8.21 6.35
N PRO A 66 -16.94 -7.67 6.36
CA PRO A 66 -17.36 -6.68 7.36
C PRO A 66 -17.32 -7.19 8.81
N GLU A 67 -17.36 -8.51 9.03
CA GLU A 67 -17.32 -9.15 10.34
C GLU A 67 -15.94 -9.77 10.64
N CYS A 68 -15.01 -9.69 9.67
CA CYS A 68 -13.74 -10.37 9.75
C CYS A 68 -12.74 -9.59 10.59
N LYS A 69 -12.22 -10.25 11.63
CA LYS A 69 -11.11 -9.72 12.45
C LYS A 69 -9.73 -10.13 11.92
N ASP A 70 -9.66 -11.26 11.21
CA ASP A 70 -8.43 -11.81 10.66
C ASP A 70 -8.39 -11.61 9.15
N TYR A 71 -8.19 -10.35 8.73
CA TYR A 71 -8.17 -9.97 7.32
C TYR A 71 -6.74 -9.93 6.77
N GLY A 72 -6.63 -10.03 5.44
CA GLY A 72 -5.38 -9.97 4.72
C GLY A 72 -5.51 -9.24 3.39
N PHE A 73 -4.37 -8.97 2.75
CA PHE A 73 -4.29 -8.32 1.45
C PHE A 73 -3.64 -9.23 0.41
N GLY A 74 -4.22 -9.28 -0.79
CA GLY A 74 -3.65 -9.91 -1.97
C GLY A 74 -3.36 -8.89 -3.07
N ASN A 75 -2.55 -9.27 -4.04
CA ASN A 75 -2.21 -8.43 -5.20
C ASN A 75 -1.59 -7.06 -4.84
N VAL A 76 -0.85 -6.98 -3.74
CA VAL A 76 -0.16 -5.74 -3.38
C VAL A 76 0.93 -5.46 -4.41
N THR A 77 0.83 -4.33 -5.12
CA THR A 77 1.82 -3.90 -6.13
C THR A 77 2.66 -2.73 -5.70
N ALA A 78 2.15 -1.92 -4.78
CA ALA A 78 2.80 -0.71 -4.34
C ALA A 78 3.00 -0.76 -2.83
N PRO A 79 4.21 -1.13 -2.39
CA PRO A 79 4.45 -1.46 -1.00
C PRO A 79 4.62 -0.21 -0.12
N SER A 80 4.34 -0.39 1.16
CA SER A 80 4.27 0.69 2.14
C SER A 80 4.58 0.24 3.56
N LEU A 81 4.82 1.22 4.44
CA LEU A 81 4.92 1.06 5.89
C LEU A 81 3.76 1.78 6.57
N ILE A 82 3.02 1.06 7.40
CA ILE A 82 1.94 1.62 8.22
C ILE A 82 2.53 1.87 9.62
N PRO A 83 2.61 3.13 10.08
CA PRO A 83 3.22 3.46 11.37
C PRO A 83 2.27 3.20 12.55
N PHE A 84 2.79 2.55 13.60
CA PHE A 84 2.19 2.38 14.93
C PHE A 84 3.19 2.96 15.95
N VAL A 85 3.15 4.27 16.12
CA VAL A 85 4.18 5.02 16.87
C VAL A 85 3.74 5.24 18.30
N VAL A 86 4.64 4.92 19.22
CA VAL A 86 4.52 5.26 20.64
C VAL A 86 5.40 6.47 20.93
N GLU A 87 4.83 7.47 21.60
CA GLU A 87 5.57 8.68 22.00
C GLU A 87 6.73 8.33 22.94
N ALA A 88 7.90 8.92 22.70
CA ALA A 88 9.12 8.68 23.47
C ALA A 88 9.59 7.21 23.52
N ALA A 89 9.22 6.38 22.54
CA ALA A 89 9.79 5.05 22.41
C ALA A 89 11.27 5.08 22.01
N ASP A 90 12.10 4.33 22.73
CA ASP A 90 13.54 4.18 22.43
C ASP A 90 13.83 3.07 21.40
N SER A 91 12.80 2.36 20.93
CA SER A 91 12.96 1.24 19.99
C SER A 91 11.79 1.12 19.02
N ALA A 92 12.08 0.54 17.85
CA ALA A 92 11.07 0.24 16.85
C ALA A 92 11.33 -1.08 16.11
N VAL A 93 10.25 -1.71 15.62
CA VAL A 93 10.28 -2.96 14.85
C VAL A 93 9.56 -2.80 13.52
N ILE A 94 10.12 -3.34 12.44
CA ILE A 94 9.40 -3.53 11.18
C ILE A 94 8.79 -4.93 11.20
N ILE A 95 7.46 -5.01 11.08
CA ILE A 95 6.72 -6.27 11.04
C ILE A 95 6.45 -6.61 9.58
N ALA A 96 6.87 -7.79 9.14
CA ALA A 96 6.54 -8.33 7.82
C ALA A 96 5.50 -9.47 8.00
N PRO A 97 4.20 -9.22 7.73
CA PRO A 97 3.17 -10.25 7.88
C PRO A 97 3.48 -11.48 7.02
N GLY A 98 3.11 -12.68 7.45
CA GLY A 98 3.29 -13.89 6.65
C GLY A 98 2.31 -14.00 5.49
N GLY A 99 2.15 -15.23 4.97
CA GLY A 99 1.37 -15.53 3.77
C GLY A 99 2.20 -16.05 2.59
N GLY A 100 3.48 -16.35 2.82
CA GLY A 100 4.35 -17.09 1.89
C GLY A 100 4.48 -16.44 0.51
N TYR A 101 4.52 -15.10 0.47
CA TYR A 101 4.51 -14.29 -0.75
C TYR A 101 3.30 -14.52 -1.67
N LYS A 102 2.20 -15.13 -1.19
CA LYS A 102 0.95 -15.23 -1.96
C LYS A 102 -0.02 -14.12 -1.58
N PHE A 103 0.01 -13.73 -0.31
CA PHE A 103 -0.83 -12.72 0.31
C PHE A 103 -0.16 -12.22 1.59
N LEU A 104 -0.79 -11.27 2.28
CA LEU A 104 -0.38 -10.75 3.58
C LEU A 104 -1.39 -11.13 4.65
N ALA A 105 -0.98 -11.87 5.68
CA ALA A 105 -1.81 -12.14 6.87
C ALA A 105 -1.87 -10.91 7.80
N PHE A 106 -2.52 -9.85 7.31
CA PHE A 106 -2.26 -8.48 7.71
C PHE A 106 -2.73 -8.13 9.14
N ALA A 107 -3.89 -8.63 9.55
CA ALA A 107 -4.40 -8.38 10.89
C ALA A 107 -3.56 -9.11 11.95
N ARG A 108 -3.67 -10.46 11.97
CA ARG A 108 -3.13 -11.31 13.03
C ARG A 108 -1.61 -11.29 13.14
N GLU A 109 -0.90 -11.18 12.01
CA GLU A 109 0.57 -11.19 11.98
C GLU A 109 1.18 -9.79 11.75
N GLY A 110 0.34 -8.78 11.54
CA GLY A 110 0.73 -7.39 11.33
C GLY A 110 0.20 -6.47 12.42
N THR A 111 -1.02 -5.96 12.24
CA THR A 111 -1.58 -4.90 13.10
C THR A 111 -1.76 -5.34 14.55
N ASP A 112 -2.14 -6.59 14.80
CA ASP A 112 -2.29 -7.11 16.17
C ASP A 112 -0.94 -7.19 16.90
N ILE A 113 0.11 -7.58 16.17
CA ILE A 113 1.49 -7.60 16.68
C ILE A 113 1.99 -6.17 16.92
N ALA A 114 1.66 -5.24 16.02
CA ALA A 114 2.01 -3.82 16.20
C ALA A 114 1.34 -3.23 17.44
N ALA A 115 0.04 -3.51 17.64
CA ALA A 115 -0.70 -3.09 18.83
C ALA A 115 -0.11 -3.68 20.11
N TRP A 116 0.26 -4.97 20.09
CA TRP A 116 0.94 -5.60 21.22
C TRP A 116 2.31 -4.96 21.52
N LEU A 117 3.15 -4.73 20.51
CA LEU A 117 4.44 -4.03 20.68
C LEU A 117 4.23 -2.62 21.27
N ASN A 118 3.23 -1.89 20.78
CA ASN A 118 2.89 -0.56 21.29
C ASN A 118 2.52 -0.62 22.78
N SER A 119 1.76 -1.64 23.20
CA SER A 119 1.36 -1.83 24.62
C SER A 119 2.53 -2.05 25.58
N ILE A 120 3.70 -2.43 25.06
CA ILE A 120 4.94 -2.62 25.85
C ILE A 120 5.98 -1.52 25.56
N GLY A 121 5.58 -0.41 24.94
CA GLY A 121 6.43 0.76 24.72
C GLY A 121 7.34 0.70 23.49
N VAL A 122 7.08 -0.21 22.56
CA VAL A 122 7.87 -0.37 21.32
C VAL A 122 7.07 0.14 20.13
N SER A 123 7.65 1.08 19.37
CA SER A 123 7.04 1.52 18.12
C SER A 123 7.10 0.41 17.07
N ALA A 124 6.15 0.37 16.15
CA ALA A 124 6.12 -0.63 15.10
C ALA A 124 5.76 -0.03 13.74
N PHE A 125 6.21 -0.68 12.68
CA PHE A 125 5.85 -0.35 11.31
C PHE A 125 5.44 -1.63 10.59
N VAL A 126 4.18 -1.75 10.20
CA VAL A 126 3.70 -2.92 9.46
C VAL A 126 4.05 -2.74 7.98
N LEU A 127 4.84 -3.65 7.44
CA LEU A 127 5.25 -3.67 6.04
C LEU A 127 4.17 -4.33 5.18
N LYS A 128 3.45 -3.54 4.38
CA LYS A 128 2.61 -4.04 3.30
C LYS A 128 3.48 -4.30 2.08
N TYR A 129 4.16 -5.45 2.02
CA TYR A 129 5.05 -5.79 0.91
C TYR A 129 4.29 -6.36 -0.31
N ARG A 130 4.99 -6.41 -1.47
CA ARG A 130 4.40 -6.86 -2.73
C ARG A 130 4.03 -8.34 -2.71
N THR A 131 2.83 -8.65 -3.17
CA THR A 131 2.31 -10.01 -3.38
C THR A 131 1.46 -10.07 -4.65
N PRO A 132 1.33 -11.22 -5.33
CA PRO A 132 2.09 -12.45 -5.10
C PRO A 132 3.57 -12.31 -5.52
N ALA A 133 4.43 -13.30 -5.24
CA ALA A 133 5.77 -13.36 -5.82
C ALA A 133 5.71 -13.15 -7.34
N ARG A 134 6.60 -12.33 -7.88
CA ARG A 134 6.58 -11.96 -9.30
C ARG A 134 7.20 -13.09 -10.11
N SER A 135 6.43 -13.71 -11.00
CA SER A 135 6.93 -14.78 -11.86
C SER A 135 8.04 -14.34 -12.82
N TRP A 136 8.20 -13.02 -13.02
CA TRP A 136 9.24 -12.42 -13.86
C TRP A 136 10.48 -11.95 -13.07
N LEU A 137 10.52 -12.13 -11.75
CA LEU A 137 11.72 -11.90 -10.96
C LEU A 137 12.37 -13.24 -10.60
N PRO A 138 13.71 -13.33 -10.56
CA PRO A 138 14.34 -14.42 -9.84
C PRO A 138 13.88 -14.27 -8.38
N PHE A 139 13.39 -15.36 -7.78
CA PHE A 139 12.78 -15.46 -6.43
C PHE A 139 11.47 -14.67 -6.20
#